data_AF-A0A957V228-F1
#
_entry.id   AF-A0A957V228-F1
#
_cell.length_a   1.000
_cell.length_b   1.000
_cell.length_c   1.000
_cell.angle_alpha   90.00
_cell.angle_beta   90.00
_cell.angle_gamma   90.00
#
_symmetry.space_group_name_H-M   'P 1'
#
loop_
_entity.id
_entity.type
_entity.pdbx_description
1 polymer ?
#
loop_
_entity_poly.entity_id
_entity_poly.type
_entity_poly.pdbx_seq_one_letter_code
_entity_poly.pdbx_strand_id
1 'polypeptide(L)' 'KKVELMTEACSFVNLKFAELTNKYPFELSGGQMQRLMIARIFLLKPKILIADEPTSMIDA' A
#
# COMPACT_ATOMS: atom_id res chain seq x y z
N LYS A 1 6.57 -16.08 5.81
CA LYS A 1 5.55 -15.45 6.69
C LYS A 1 5.42 -13.93 6.54
N LYS A 2 6.38 -13.08 6.98
CA LYS A 2 6.24 -11.61 6.85
C LYS A 2 6.16 -11.13 5.40
N VAL A 3 7.05 -11.65 4.55
CA VAL A 3 7.09 -11.31 3.11
C VAL A 3 5.80 -11.71 2.42
N GLU A 4 5.29 -12.92 2.64
CA GLU A 4 4.01 -13.39 2.08
C GLU A 4 2.85 -12.48 2.49
N LEU A 5 2.76 -12.09 3.77
CA LEU A 5 1.72 -11.17 4.24
C LEU A 5 1.82 -9.80 3.56
N MET A 6 3.03 -9.27 3.33
CA MET A 6 3.18 -7.99 2.65
C MET A 6 2.83 -8.10 1.17
N THR A 7 3.22 -9.21 0.53
CA THR A 7 2.87 -9.49 -0.85
C THR A 7 1.35 -9.59 -1.01
N GLU A 8 0.67 -10.29 -0.10
CA GLU A 8 -0.79 -10.39 -0.08
C GLU A 8 -1.43 -9.00 0.12
N ALA A 9 -1.01 -8.27 1.14
CA ALA A 9 -1.52 -6.92 1.43
C ALA A 9 -1.34 -5.93 0.27
N CYS A 10 -0.16 -5.93 -0.38
CA CYS A 10 0.11 -5.04 -1.50
C CYS A 10 -0.70 -5.42 -2.75
N SER A 11 -1.06 -6.70 -2.90
CA SER A 11 -1.88 -7.15 -4.04
C SER A 11 -3.27 -6.51 -4.06
N PHE A 12 -3.88 -6.23 -2.90
CA PHE A 12 -5.17 -5.53 -2.78
C PHE A 12 -5.15 -4.09 -3.32
N VAL A 13 -3.97 -3.48 -3.44
CA VAL A 13 -3.81 -2.09 -3.89
C VAL A 13 -3.07 -1.99 -5.22
N ASN A 14 -2.99 -3.08 -5.99
CA ASN A 14 -2.25 -3.14 -7.25
C ASN A 14 -0.80 -2.65 -7.11
N LEU A 15 -0.10 -3.09 -6.07
CA LEU A 15 1.30 -2.78 -5.80
C LEU A 15 2.07 -4.08 -5.63
N LYS A 16 3.23 -4.22 -6.29
CA LYS A 16 4.10 -5.38 -6.05
C LYS A 16 5.01 -5.07 -4.88
N PHE A 17 5.06 -5.94 -3.87
CA PHE A 17 5.96 -5.75 -2.72
C PHE A 17 7.44 -5.61 -3.15
N ALA A 18 7.85 -6.29 -4.22
CA ALA A 18 9.19 -6.15 -4.81
C ALA A 18 9.52 -4.73 -5.31
N GLU A 19 8.52 -3.91 -5.68
CA GLU A 19 8.76 -2.52 -6.09
C GLU A 19 9.14 -1.60 -4.92
N LEU A 20 8.93 -2.07 -3.68
CA LEU A 20 9.20 -1.35 -2.44
C LEU A 20 10.50 -1.82 -1.76
N THR A 21 11.00 -3.00 -2.11
CA THR A 21 12.20 -3.56 -1.48
C THR A 21 13.41 -2.69 -1.78
N ASN A 22 14.27 -2.49 -0.77
CA ASN A 22 15.48 -1.65 -0.85
C ASN A 22 15.23 -0.19 -1.23
N LYS A 23 14.02 0.34 -0.97
CA LYS A 23 13.71 1.77 -1.12
C LYS A 23 13.38 2.39 0.22
N TYR A 24 13.87 3.59 0.45
CA TYR A 24 13.43 4.48 1.51
C TYR A 24 12.06 5.10 1.18
N PRO A 25 11.28 5.53 2.17
CA PRO A 25 9.98 6.16 1.94
C PRO A 25 10.01 7.33 0.95
N PHE A 26 11.07 8.16 0.98
CA PHE A 26 11.23 9.31 0.10
C PHE A 26 11.59 8.94 -1.36
N GLU A 27 11.91 7.67 -1.63
CA GLU A 27 12.18 7.16 -2.98
C GLU A 27 10.92 6.57 -3.64
N LEU A 28 9.79 6.56 -2.95
CA LEU A 28 8.50 6.11 -3.47
C LEU A 28 7.75 7.27 -4.14
N SER A 29 7.04 6.99 -5.23
CA SER A 29 6.10 7.97 -5.76
C SER A 29 4.96 8.23 -4.78
N GLY A 30 4.28 9.39 -4.88
CA GLY A 30 3.12 9.71 -4.03
C GLY A 30 2.05 8.60 -4.07
N GLY A 31 1.71 8.13 -5.28
CA GLY A 31 0.78 7.01 -5.45
C GLY A 31 1.29 5.67 -4.94
N GLN A 32 2.60 5.40 -4.94
CA GLN A 32 3.16 4.20 -4.27
C GLN A 32 3.06 4.33 -2.75
N MET A 33 3.36 5.50 -2.19
CA MET A 33 3.27 5.77 -0.77
C MET A 33 1.82 5.65 -0.27
N GLN A 34 0.86 6.25 -0.97
CA GLN A 34 -0.56 6.16 -0.65
C GLN A 34 -1.06 4.70 -0.69
N ARG A 35 -0.74 3.96 -1.75
CA ARG A 35 -1.09 2.54 -1.84
C ARG A 35 -0.45 1.71 -0.74
N LEU A 36 0.81 1.95 -0.38
CA LEU A 36 1.46 1.28 0.74
C LEU A 36 0.79 1.61 2.10
N MET A 37 0.30 2.84 2.28
CA MET A 37 -0.47 3.26 3.46
C MET A 37 -1.81 2.54 3.56
N ILE A 38 -2.44 2.22 2.42
CA ILE A 38 -3.68 1.43 2.38
C ILE A 38 -3.36 -0.06 2.58
N ALA A 39 -2.33 -0.60 1.92
CA ALA A 39 -1.91 -2.00 2.01
C ALA A 39 -1.70 -2.43 3.47
N ARG A 40 -1.02 -1.61 4.28
CA ARG A 40 -0.78 -1.95 5.70
C ARG A 40 -2.07 -2.13 6.50
N ILE A 41 -3.16 -1.47 6.11
CA ILE A 41 -4.43 -1.54 6.84
C ILE A 41 -5.03 -2.93 6.67
N PHE A 42 -4.90 -3.52 5.47
CA PHE A 42 -5.38 -4.88 5.18
C PHE A 42 -4.70 -5.97 6.03
N LEU A 43 -3.50 -5.73 6.56
CA LEU A 43 -2.83 -6.64 7.49
C LEU A 43 -3.61 -6.85 8.78
N LEU A 44 -4.42 -5.86 9.17
CA LEU A 44 -5.27 -5.92 10.36
C LEU A 44 -6.59 -6.65 10.09
N LYS A 45 -6.84 -7.09 8.85
CA LYS A 45 -8.10 -7.72 8.41
C LYS A 45 -9.34 -6.91 8.85
N PRO A 46 -9.39 -5.60 8.54
CA PRO A 46 -10.50 -4.77 8.95
C PRO A 46 -11.80 -5.25 8.29
N LYS A 47 -12.90 -5.23 9.04
CA LYS A 47 -14.24 -5.49 8.47
C LYS A 47 -14.79 -4.29 7.72
N ILE A 48 -14.38 -3.09 8.11
CA ILE A 48 -14.82 -1.81 7.55
C ILE A 48 -13.59 -0.91 7.45
N LEU A 49 -13.41 -0.26 6.31
CA LEU A 49 -12.39 0.76 6.06
C LEU A 49 -13.11 2.06 5.73
N ILE A 50 -12.84 3.12 6.50
CA ILE A 50 -13.28 4.48 6.22
C ILE A 50 -12.04 5.25 5.78
N ALA A 51 -12.13 5.90 4.63
CA ALA A 51 -11.07 6.73 4.10
C ALA A 51 -11.66 8.06 3.63
N ASP A 52 -10.95 9.14 3.92
CA ASP A 52 -11.24 10.48 3.41
C ASP A 52 -10.23 10.79 2.30
N GLU A 53 -10.73 11.23 1.15
CA GLU A 53 -9.94 11.51 -0.07
C GLU A 53 -8.85 10.47 -0.44
N PRO A 54 -9.17 9.17 -0.58
CA PRO A 54 -8.18 8.11 -0.85
C PRO A 54 -7.52 8.19 -2.24
N THR A 55 -7.89 9.16 -3.08
CA THR A 55 -7.37 9.36 -4.44
C THR A 55 -6.61 10.68 -4.60
N SER A 56 -6.41 11.45 -3.54
CA SER A 56 -5.78 12.79 -3.59
C SER A 56 -4.37 12.84 -4.19
N MET A 57 -3.66 11.70 -4.31
CA MET A 57 -2.32 11.61 -4.90
C MET A 57 -2.27 10.76 -6.18
N ILE A 58 -3.42 10.46 -6.79
CA ILE A 58 -3.51 9.72 -8.04
C ILE A 58 -3.92 10.71 -9.13
N ASP A 59 -2.98 11.07 -10.01
CA ASP A 59 -3.30 11.81 -11.23
C ASP A 59 -4.10 10.92 -12.20
N ALA A 60 -5.06 11.52 -12.91
CA ALA A 60 -5.98 10.86 -13.84
C ALA A 60 -5.31 10.39 -15.15
#